data_AF-A0A9P0D6A9-F1
#
_entry.id   AF-A0A9P0D6A9-F1
#
_cell.length_a   1.000
_cell.length_b   1.000
_cell.length_c   1.000
_cell.angle_alpha   90.00
_cell.angle_beta   90.00
_cell.angle_gamma   90.00
#
_symmetry.space_group_name_H-M   'P 1'
#
loop_
_entity.id
_entity.type
_entity.pdbx_description
1 polymer ?
#
loop_
_entity_poly.entity_id
_entity_poly.type
_entity_poly.pdbx_seq_one_letter_code
_entity_poly.pdbx_strand_id
1 'polypeptide(L)'
;MSTDGKVKIASLRNNMGAYTREQKLVMTVWFHERLYTGMSYNQLCINFQIRFKTKPPNRNVLRNWDRKLFKDGFFFRVPGERPSSYQPRLAHIPYVLESFLRFPDLLETSRANLLGINLKSLKTILKKDISPQEVEQCRQKGREKAASGSSNTTSSHEESSSSKEDNCEENDRIEIEPVGVEEDFTVEFSGDEDEGNLESQVIYEEIIIKSDFD
;
A
#
# COMPACT_ATOMS: atom_id res chain seq x y z
N MET A 1 26.10 14.66 50.05
CA MET A 1 24.66 15.00 49.98
C MET A 1 24.22 14.83 48.55
N SER A 2 23.32 13.87 48.33
CA SER A 2 22.78 13.46 47.04
C SER A 2 21.71 14.43 46.58
N THR A 3 21.69 14.79 45.30
CA THR A 3 20.46 15.25 44.64
C THR A 3 20.27 14.51 43.33
N ASP A 4 19.49 13.44 43.45
CA ASP A 4 18.56 12.85 42.49
C ASP A 4 18.48 13.51 41.10
N GLY A 5 19.20 12.91 40.16
CA GLY A 5 18.96 13.07 38.73
C GLY A 5 17.67 12.36 38.34
N LYS A 6 16.57 13.11 38.23
CA LYS A 6 15.33 12.65 37.57
C LYS A 6 15.60 12.42 36.09
N VAL A 7 15.96 11.20 35.72
CA VAL A 7 15.98 10.72 34.33
C VAL A 7 14.53 10.68 33.85
N LYS A 8 14.20 11.54 32.88
CA LYS A 8 12.92 11.49 32.16
C LYS A 8 12.83 10.16 31.41
N ILE A 9 12.04 9.24 31.93
CA ILE A 9 11.63 8.03 31.22
C ILE A 9 10.74 8.46 30.07
N ALA A 10 11.34 8.66 28.89
CA ALA A 10 10.62 8.87 27.66
C ALA A 10 9.84 7.60 27.30
N SER A 11 8.55 7.64 27.62
CA SER A 11 7.43 6.94 27.00
C SER A 11 7.79 5.91 25.90
N LEU A 12 7.66 4.63 26.24
CA LEU A 12 7.64 3.47 25.36
C LEU A 12 6.41 3.47 24.43
N ARG A 13 6.28 4.48 23.55
CA ARG A 13 5.30 4.47 22.46
C ARG A 13 5.99 4.68 21.12
N ASN A 14 5.92 3.64 20.28
CA ASN A 14 6.22 3.62 18.84
C ASN A 14 7.69 3.49 18.40
N ASN A 15 8.29 2.33 18.69
CA ASN A 15 9.56 1.87 18.09
C ASN A 15 9.46 1.48 16.59
N MET A 16 8.51 2.03 15.82
CA MET A 16 8.65 2.00 14.36
C MET A 16 9.72 3.00 13.87
N GLY A 17 10.16 3.93 14.72
CA GLY A 17 11.25 4.87 14.46
C GLY A 17 12.64 4.47 14.99
N ALA A 18 12.79 3.32 15.67
CA ALA A 18 14.05 2.96 16.35
C ALA A 18 15.12 2.38 15.41
N TYR A 19 14.72 1.80 14.27
CA TYR A 19 15.63 1.19 13.31
C TYR A 19 15.62 1.95 11.99
N THR A 20 16.81 2.19 11.45
CA THR A 20 17.01 2.79 10.14
C THR A 20 16.43 1.89 9.05
N ARG A 21 16.18 2.47 7.86
CA ARG A 21 15.70 1.73 6.70
C ARG A 21 16.64 0.58 6.32
N GLU A 22 17.94 0.84 6.34
CA GLU A 22 18.98 -0.16 6.07
C GLU A 22 18.94 -1.30 7.10
N GLN A 23 18.92 -0.96 8.40
CA GLN A 23 18.85 -1.96 9.47
C GLN A 23 17.64 -2.88 9.31
N LYS A 24 16.48 -2.30 9.00
CA LYS A 24 15.27 -3.06 8.73
C LYS A 24 15.44 -3.97 7.52
N LEU A 25 15.96 -3.46 6.40
CA LEU A 25 16.15 -4.25 5.19
C LEU A 25 17.08 -5.43 5.42
N VAL A 26 18.29 -5.16 5.90
CA VAL A 26 19.33 -6.17 6.10
C VAL A 26 18.85 -7.27 7.03
N MET A 27 18.26 -6.90 8.17
CA MET A 27 17.77 -7.89 9.13
C MET A 27 16.58 -8.69 8.60
N THR A 28 15.72 -8.07 7.80
CA THR A 28 14.57 -8.76 7.19
C THR A 28 15.03 -9.77 6.14
N VAL A 29 16.00 -9.39 5.29
CA VAL A 29 16.59 -10.29 4.29
C VAL A 29 17.26 -11.48 4.97
N TRP A 30 18.12 -11.23 5.96
CA TRP A 30 18.76 -12.32 6.70
C TRP A 30 17.75 -13.23 7.40
N PHE A 31 16.68 -12.67 7.96
CA PHE A 31 15.63 -13.46 8.61
C PHE A 31 14.82 -14.31 7.61
N HIS A 32 14.65 -13.83 6.39
CA HIS A 32 14.01 -14.56 5.29
C HIS A 32 14.91 -15.71 4.80
N GLU A 33 16.18 -15.38 4.54
CA GLU A 33 17.17 -16.32 3.99
C GLU A 33 17.68 -17.36 4.99
N ARG A 34 17.40 -17.18 6.29
CA ARG A 34 17.84 -18.11 7.34
C ARG A 34 17.40 -19.56 7.09
N LEU A 35 16.27 -19.76 6.41
CA LEU A 35 15.74 -21.09 6.05
C LEU A 35 16.63 -21.79 5.01
N TYR A 36 17.29 -21.03 4.13
CA TYR A 36 18.17 -21.55 3.09
C TYR A 36 19.64 -21.62 3.53
N THR A 37 20.02 -20.76 4.47
CA THR A 37 21.41 -20.68 4.97
C THR A 37 21.65 -21.49 6.24
N GLY A 38 20.61 -22.04 6.86
CA GLY A 38 20.70 -22.76 8.13
C GLY A 38 21.06 -21.89 9.34
N MET A 39 21.01 -20.56 9.21
CA MET A 39 21.34 -19.65 10.31
C MET A 39 20.25 -19.65 11.39
N SER A 40 20.67 -19.80 12.65
CA SER A 40 19.79 -19.65 13.80
C SER A 40 19.43 -18.18 14.05
N TYR A 41 18.31 -17.94 14.72
CA TYR A 41 17.91 -16.58 15.12
C TYR A 41 18.94 -15.90 16.03
N ASN A 42 19.62 -16.66 16.89
CA ASN A 42 20.65 -16.13 17.78
C ASN A 42 21.87 -15.65 16.99
N GLN A 43 22.31 -16.39 15.98
CA GLN A 43 23.39 -15.97 15.08
C GLN A 43 23.02 -14.69 14.31
N LEU A 44 21.77 -14.58 13.84
CA LEU A 44 21.30 -13.35 13.20
C LEU A 44 21.36 -12.16 14.16
N CYS A 45 20.95 -12.34 15.41
CA CYS A 45 21.01 -11.30 16.43
C CYS A 45 22.45 -10.84 16.70
N ILE A 46 23.38 -11.79 16.83
CA ILE A 46 24.80 -11.52 17.01
C ILE A 46 25.35 -10.73 15.82
N ASN A 47 25.13 -11.21 14.59
CA ASN A 47 25.58 -10.54 13.36
C ASN A 47 25.02 -9.13 13.23
N PHE A 48 23.75 -8.94 13.57
CA PHE A 48 23.11 -7.62 13.57
C PHE A 48 23.76 -6.67 14.57
N GLN A 49 24.02 -7.14 15.79
CA GLN A 49 24.65 -6.34 16.83
C GLN A 49 26.10 -6.01 16.47
N ILE A 50 26.85 -6.96 15.89
CA ILE A 50 28.23 -6.73 15.40
C ILE A 50 28.24 -5.63 14.33
N ARG A 51 27.32 -5.70 13.36
CA ARG A 51 27.27 -4.79 12.20
C ARG A 51 26.78 -3.40 12.58
N PHE A 52 25.67 -3.30 13.29
CA PHE A 52 24.97 -2.03 13.51
C PHE A 52 25.18 -1.43 14.89
N LYS A 53 25.84 -2.14 15.82
CA LYS A 53 26.06 -1.71 17.21
C LYS A 53 24.75 -1.33 17.94
N THR A 54 23.65 -1.93 17.52
CA THR A 54 22.30 -1.68 18.06
C THR A 54 21.66 -2.98 18.54
N LYS A 55 20.77 -2.89 19.53
CA LYS A 55 20.00 -4.03 20.02
C LYS A 55 19.19 -4.66 18.88
N PRO A 56 19.23 -5.99 18.69
CA PRO A 56 18.47 -6.65 17.64
C PRO A 56 16.95 -6.54 17.86
N PRO A 57 16.16 -6.49 16.78
CA PRO A 57 14.70 -6.47 16.86
C PRO A 57 14.15 -7.82 17.32
N ASN A 58 13.03 -7.82 18.04
CA ASN A 58 12.37 -9.04 18.50
C ASN A 58 11.84 -9.89 17.32
N ARG A 59 11.78 -11.21 17.50
CA ARG A 59 11.30 -12.17 16.49
C ARG A 59 9.92 -11.82 15.89
N ASN A 60 8.98 -11.35 16.71
CA ASN A 60 7.65 -10.91 16.25
C ASN A 60 7.71 -9.68 15.32
N VAL A 61 8.65 -8.76 15.59
CA VAL A 61 8.88 -7.60 14.75
C VAL A 61 9.43 -8.05 13.40
N LEU A 62 10.37 -8.98 13.41
CA LEU A 62 10.96 -9.53 12.18
C LEU A 62 9.96 -10.31 11.34
N ARG A 63 9.11 -11.14 11.94
CA ARG A 63 8.02 -11.82 11.20
C ARG A 63 7.09 -10.81 10.52
N ASN A 64 6.77 -9.70 11.20
CA ASN A 64 5.97 -8.64 10.60
C ASN A 64 6.70 -7.90 9.47
N TRP A 65 8.01 -7.71 9.62
CA TRP A 65 8.86 -7.08 8.63
C TRP A 65 9.01 -7.94 7.37
N ASP A 66 9.27 -9.23 7.55
CA ASP A 66 9.38 -10.25 6.53
C ASP A 66 8.10 -10.33 5.68
N ARG A 67 6.94 -10.48 6.32
CA ARG A 67 5.65 -10.47 5.61
C ARG A 67 5.47 -9.20 4.78
N LYS A 68 5.74 -8.02 5.35
CA LYS A 68 5.55 -6.76 4.63
C LYS A 68 6.45 -6.65 3.40
N LEU A 69 7.70 -7.08 3.52
CA LEU A 69 8.68 -6.99 2.45
C LEU A 69 8.44 -8.03 1.35
N PHE A 70 8.32 -9.30 1.73
CA PHE A 70 8.32 -10.42 0.77
C PHE A 70 6.92 -10.87 0.34
N LYS A 71 5.89 -10.70 1.20
CA LYS A 71 4.51 -11.08 0.85
C LYS A 71 3.72 -9.91 0.29
N ASP A 72 3.76 -8.77 0.98
CA ASP A 72 2.93 -7.62 0.61
C ASP A 72 3.61 -6.69 -0.40
N GLY A 73 4.92 -6.86 -0.65
CA GLY A 73 5.70 -6.02 -1.57
C GLY A 73 5.86 -4.57 -1.10
N PHE A 74 5.58 -4.27 0.18
CA PHE A 74 5.69 -2.93 0.73
C PHE A 74 6.84 -2.82 1.72
N PHE A 75 7.89 -2.13 1.30
CA PHE A 75 9.02 -1.81 2.17
C PHE A 75 8.67 -0.70 3.17
N PHE A 76 9.28 -0.75 4.37
CA PHE A 76 8.95 0.11 5.53
C PHE A 76 8.80 1.57 5.12
N ARG A 77 7.55 2.00 4.99
CA ARG A 77 7.21 3.39 4.70
C ARG A 77 7.71 4.25 5.84
N VAL A 78 8.30 5.39 5.50
CA VAL A 78 8.73 6.37 6.49
C VAL A 78 7.47 6.77 7.29
N PRO A 79 7.52 6.88 8.63
CA PRO A 79 6.40 7.45 9.39
C PRO A 79 6.07 8.84 8.82
N GLY A 80 4.94 8.96 8.09
CA GLY A 80 4.56 10.17 7.35
C GLY A 80 4.22 9.91 5.87
N GLU A 81 4.81 8.88 5.26
CA GLU A 81 4.43 8.38 3.94
C GLU A 81 3.17 7.50 4.07
N ARG A 82 2.04 8.10 4.44
CA ARG A 82 0.75 7.47 4.12
C ARG A 82 0.73 7.26 2.60
N PRO A 83 0.22 6.13 2.08
CA PRO A 83 -0.19 6.09 0.67
C PRO A 83 -1.04 7.32 0.50
N SER A 84 -0.51 8.24 -0.28
CA SER A 84 -1.20 9.47 -0.55
C SER A 84 -2.52 9.01 -1.16
N SER A 85 -3.61 9.27 -0.46
CA SER A 85 -4.98 9.09 -0.95
C SER A 85 -5.23 9.93 -2.23
N TYR A 86 -4.20 10.49 -2.86
CA TYR A 86 -4.28 11.25 -4.09
C TYR A 86 -4.66 10.38 -5.29
N GLN A 87 -4.27 9.11 -5.37
CA GLN A 87 -4.56 8.34 -6.60
C GLN A 87 -6.05 8.21 -6.93
N PRO A 88 -6.96 7.90 -5.97
CA PRO A 88 -8.39 7.94 -6.29
C PRO A 88 -8.90 9.37 -6.52
N ARG A 89 -8.31 10.39 -5.88
CA ARG A 89 -8.77 11.78 -5.99
C ARG A 89 -8.49 12.39 -7.37
N LEU A 90 -7.28 12.20 -7.89
CA LEU A 90 -6.86 12.72 -9.19
C LEU A 90 -7.63 12.06 -10.34
N ALA A 91 -8.00 10.78 -10.18
CA ALA A 91 -8.80 10.05 -11.16
C ALA A 91 -10.18 10.70 -11.42
N HIS A 92 -10.75 11.41 -10.44
CA HIS A 92 -12.06 12.05 -10.57
C HIS A 92 -12.03 13.42 -11.26
N ILE A 93 -10.86 14.06 -11.40
CA ILE A 93 -10.73 15.41 -12.00
C ILE A 93 -11.37 15.53 -13.39
N PRO A 94 -11.07 14.68 -14.38
CA PRO A 94 -11.65 14.82 -15.71
C PRO A 94 -13.19 14.73 -15.69
N TYR A 95 -13.75 13.84 -14.87
CA TYR A 95 -15.19 13.68 -14.73
C TYR A 95 -15.85 14.89 -14.05
N VAL A 96 -15.17 15.49 -13.06
CA VAL A 96 -15.64 16.72 -12.41
C VAL A 96 -15.67 17.85 -13.43
N LEU A 97 -14.61 18.07 -14.21
CA LEU A 97 -14.57 19.10 -15.25
C LEU A 97 -15.64 18.88 -16.33
N GLU A 98 -15.77 17.65 -16.83
CA GLU A 98 -16.78 17.28 -17.83
C GLU A 98 -18.20 17.55 -17.32
N SER A 99 -18.45 17.30 -16.02
CA SER A 99 -19.75 17.60 -15.44
C SER A 99 -20.08 19.09 -15.49
N PHE A 100 -19.10 19.99 -15.28
CA PHE A 100 -19.32 21.44 -15.38
C PHE A 100 -19.55 21.90 -16.81
N LEU A 101 -18.96 21.19 -17.78
CA LEU A 101 -19.20 21.43 -19.20
C LEU A 101 -20.62 21.02 -19.61
N ARG A 102 -21.09 19.84 -19.19
CA ARG A 102 -22.42 19.32 -19.57
C ARG A 102 -23.57 19.97 -18.81
N PHE A 103 -23.36 20.26 -17.52
CA PHE A 103 -24.39 20.77 -16.62
C PHE A 103 -23.84 21.99 -15.85
N PRO A 104 -23.74 23.17 -16.49
CA PRO A 104 -23.05 24.33 -15.91
C PRO A 104 -23.71 24.85 -14.62
N ASP A 105 -25.05 24.81 -14.56
CA ASP A 105 -25.84 25.37 -13.46
C ASP A 105 -26.19 24.36 -12.36
N LEU A 106 -25.68 23.13 -12.46
CA LEU A 106 -25.94 22.08 -11.47
C LEU A 106 -25.20 22.37 -10.15
N LEU A 107 -25.94 22.30 -9.04
CA LEU A 107 -25.41 22.46 -7.68
C LEU A 107 -24.37 21.38 -7.34
N GLU A 108 -23.40 21.73 -6.50
CA GLU A 108 -22.31 20.81 -6.09
C GLU A 108 -22.83 19.52 -5.44
N THR A 109 -23.91 19.58 -4.66
CA THR A 109 -24.53 18.42 -4.02
C THR A 109 -25.08 17.43 -5.05
N SER A 110 -25.77 17.95 -6.06
CA SER A 110 -26.33 17.15 -7.16
C SER A 110 -25.23 16.60 -8.05
N ARG A 111 -24.17 17.40 -8.27
CA ARG A 111 -22.97 16.99 -9.02
C ARG A 111 -22.19 15.88 -8.32
N ALA A 112 -22.06 15.95 -6.99
CA ALA A 112 -21.43 14.90 -6.20
C ALA A 112 -22.18 13.57 -6.35
N ASN A 113 -23.52 13.61 -6.26
CA ASN A 113 -24.37 12.44 -6.48
C ASN A 113 -24.27 11.89 -7.91
N LEU A 114 -24.28 12.77 -8.93
CA LEU A 114 -24.13 12.39 -10.34
C LEU A 114 -22.83 11.62 -10.60
N LEU A 115 -21.74 12.04 -9.95
CA LEU A 115 -20.41 11.45 -10.10
C LEU A 115 -20.16 10.26 -9.16
N GLY A 116 -21.12 9.93 -8.28
CA GLY A 116 -20.95 8.88 -7.27
C GLY A 116 -19.84 9.16 -6.25
N ILE A 117 -19.51 10.44 -6.01
CA ILE A 117 -18.46 10.84 -5.07
C ILE A 117 -19.02 11.58 -3.86
N ASN A 118 -18.37 11.42 -2.72
CA ASN A 118 -18.73 12.17 -1.52
C ASN A 118 -18.54 13.68 -1.72
N LEU A 119 -19.48 14.49 -1.24
CA LEU A 119 -19.42 15.96 -1.35
C LEU A 119 -18.11 16.54 -0.78
N LYS A 120 -17.60 15.98 0.33
CA LYS A 120 -16.32 16.37 0.92
C LYS A 120 -15.14 16.13 -0.03
N SER A 121 -15.18 15.04 -0.78
CA SER A 121 -14.16 14.72 -1.79
C SER A 121 -14.25 15.68 -2.97
N LEU A 122 -15.46 15.97 -3.47
CA LEU A 122 -15.69 16.97 -4.52
C LEU A 122 -15.13 18.34 -4.11
N LYS A 123 -15.47 18.83 -2.91
CA LYS A 123 -14.95 20.10 -2.39
C LYS A 123 -13.43 20.10 -2.23
N THR A 124 -12.84 18.95 -1.89
CA THR A 124 -11.39 18.83 -1.79
C THR A 124 -10.74 18.93 -3.18
N ILE A 125 -11.32 18.26 -4.19
CA ILE A 125 -10.87 18.34 -5.58
C ILE A 125 -10.94 19.78 -6.08
N LEU A 126 -12.09 20.44 -5.91
CA LEU A 126 -12.31 21.84 -6.32
C LEU A 126 -11.40 22.85 -5.61
N LYS A 127 -10.97 22.55 -4.37
CA LYS A 127 -10.11 23.45 -3.61
C LYS A 127 -8.62 23.24 -3.90
N LYS A 128 -8.21 22.01 -4.18
CA LYS A 128 -6.79 21.62 -4.23
C LYS A 128 -6.27 21.32 -5.63
N ASP A 129 -7.13 20.83 -6.52
CA ASP A 129 -6.70 20.22 -7.76
C ASP A 129 -7.28 20.90 -9.02
N ILE A 130 -8.30 21.77 -8.88
CA ILE A 130 -8.91 22.52 -9.98
C ILE A 130 -8.98 23.99 -9.58
N SER A 131 -8.56 24.91 -10.47
CA SER A 131 -8.65 26.34 -10.17
C SER A 131 -10.09 26.88 -10.36
N PRO A 132 -10.53 27.89 -9.60
CA PRO A 132 -11.85 28.50 -9.80
C PRO A 132 -12.06 29.04 -11.22
N GLN A 133 -10.98 29.50 -11.88
CA GLN A 133 -11.01 29.99 -13.24
C GLN A 133 -11.27 28.87 -14.26
N GLU A 134 -10.67 27.69 -14.08
CA GLU A 134 -10.92 26.53 -14.93
C GLU A 134 -12.37 26.06 -14.84
N VAL A 135 -12.95 26.06 -13.63
CA VAL A 135 -14.37 25.72 -13.43
C VAL A 135 -15.27 26.69 -14.19
N GLU A 136 -15.02 28.00 -14.08
CA GLU A 136 -15.84 29.00 -14.74
C GLU A 136 -15.69 28.96 -16.27
N GLN A 137 -14.48 28.70 -16.78
CA GLN A 137 -14.27 28.47 -18.22
C GLN A 137 -15.05 27.25 -18.72
N CYS A 138 -15.10 26.16 -17.95
CA CYS A 138 -15.89 24.98 -18.31
C CYS A 138 -17.38 25.29 -18.34
N ARG A 139 -17.90 26.05 -17.36
CA ARG A 139 -19.30 26.47 -17.34
C ARG A 139 -19.65 27.36 -18.53
N GLN A 140 -18.81 28.35 -18.83
CA GLN A 140 -19.02 29.26 -19.93
C GLN A 140 -19.04 28.51 -21.27
N LYS A 141 -18.07 27.62 -21.51
CA LYS A 141 -18.06 26.74 -22.69
C LYS A 141 -19.30 25.86 -22.78
N GLY A 142 -19.79 25.36 -21.64
CA GLY A 142 -21.01 24.56 -21.56
C GLY A 142 -22.26 25.35 -21.99
N ARG A 143 -22.39 26.59 -21.47
CA ARG A 143 -23.48 27.51 -21.82
C ARG A 143 -23.44 27.92 -23.29
N GLU A 144 -22.25 28.20 -23.83
CA GLU A 144 -22.06 28.55 -25.25
C GLU A 144 -22.43 27.38 -26.17
N LYS A 145 -22.07 26.15 -25.80
CA LYS A 145 -22.50 24.94 -26.53
C LYS A 145 -24.01 24.72 -26.47
N ALA A 146 -24.63 24.96 -25.32
CA ALA A 146 -26.09 24.87 -25.18
C ALA A 146 -26.80 25.95 -26.01
N ALA A 147 -26.25 27.17 -26.07
CA ALA A 147 -26.78 28.26 -26.88
C ALA A 147 -26.60 28.04 -28.39
N SER A 148 -25.47 27.47 -28.81
CA SER A 148 -25.17 27.18 -30.23
C SER A 148 -25.81 25.87 -30.73
N GLY A 149 -26.15 24.94 -29.84
CA GLY A 149 -26.81 23.67 -30.16
C GLY A 149 -28.30 23.78 -30.51
N SER A 150 -28.89 24.97 -30.47
CA SER A 150 -30.31 25.19 -30.80
C SER A 150 -30.60 25.38 -32.30
N SER A 151 -29.60 25.32 -33.18
CA SER A 151 -29.77 25.70 -34.59
C SER A 151 -29.32 24.67 -35.63
N ASN A 152 -29.25 23.37 -35.32
CA ASN A 152 -29.08 22.34 -36.35
C ASN A 152 -29.92 21.09 -36.05
N THR A 153 -31.21 21.15 -36.39
CA THR A 153 -31.96 19.96 -36.81
C THR A 153 -32.64 20.24 -38.15
N THR A 154 -32.55 19.25 -39.04
CA THR A 154 -33.16 19.09 -40.38
C THR A 154 -32.40 19.66 -41.59
N SER A 155 -31.81 18.76 -42.40
CA SER A 155 -32.22 18.56 -43.82
C SER A 155 -31.30 17.54 -44.55
N SER A 156 -31.87 16.37 -44.85
CA SER A 156 -31.84 15.63 -46.13
C SER A 156 -30.49 15.24 -46.79
N HIS A 157 -30.22 13.92 -46.95
CA HIS A 157 -30.47 13.15 -48.19
C HIS A 157 -29.77 11.77 -48.18
N GLU A 158 -30.55 10.74 -48.53
CA GLU A 158 -30.27 9.54 -49.37
C GLU A 158 -29.11 8.58 -49.04
N GLU A 159 -29.42 7.34 -48.64
CA GLU A 159 -29.75 6.15 -49.45
C GLU A 159 -28.53 5.46 -50.10
N SER A 160 -28.18 4.30 -49.53
CA SER A 160 -27.83 3.03 -50.22
C SER A 160 -27.56 2.00 -49.10
N SER A 161 -28.45 1.03 -48.84
CA SER A 161 -28.52 -0.29 -49.49
C SER A 161 -27.18 -1.05 -49.34
N SER A 162 -27.08 -2.30 -48.90
CA SER A 162 -28.01 -3.43 -48.89
C SER A 162 -27.28 -4.65 -48.30
N SER A 163 -28.04 -5.57 -47.67
CA SER A 163 -27.76 -7.01 -47.46
C SER A 163 -26.57 -7.39 -46.56
N LYS A 164 -26.63 -8.35 -45.64
CA LYS A 164 -27.42 -9.60 -45.61
C LYS A 164 -27.38 -10.17 -44.18
N GLU A 165 -28.48 -10.82 -43.80
CA GLU A 165 -28.68 -11.60 -42.58
C GLU A 165 -27.89 -12.92 -42.62
N ASP A 166 -28.00 -13.66 -41.52
CA ASP A 166 -27.64 -15.07 -41.30
C ASP A 166 -26.20 -15.36 -40.84
N ASN A 167 -25.99 -15.61 -39.54
CA ASN A 167 -26.19 -16.96 -39.00
C ASN A 167 -25.84 -17.03 -37.51
N CYS A 168 -26.73 -17.64 -36.75
CA CYS A 168 -26.50 -18.13 -35.39
C CYS A 168 -26.10 -19.61 -35.50
N GLU A 169 -24.89 -19.97 -35.05
CA GLU A 169 -24.45 -21.34 -34.74
C GLU A 169 -23.21 -21.16 -33.84
N GLU A 170 -23.23 -21.52 -32.55
CA GLU A 170 -23.22 -22.88 -31.99
C GLU A 170 -21.79 -23.46 -31.87
N ASN A 171 -21.45 -23.81 -30.62
CA ASN A 171 -20.28 -24.60 -30.14
C ASN A 171 -18.89 -23.90 -30.23
N ASP A 172 -18.03 -23.88 -29.20
CA ASP A 172 -17.59 -25.01 -28.41
C ASP A 172 -17.33 -24.69 -26.93
N ARG A 173 -17.81 -25.62 -26.12
CA ARG A 173 -17.54 -25.78 -24.70
C ARG A 173 -16.14 -26.42 -24.57
N ILE A 174 -15.14 -25.64 -24.20
CA ILE A 174 -13.81 -26.20 -23.88
C ILE A 174 -13.93 -26.83 -22.49
N GLU A 175 -14.15 -28.15 -22.47
CA GLU A 175 -13.88 -29.00 -21.31
C GLU A 175 -12.37 -29.03 -21.10
N ILE A 176 -11.90 -28.29 -20.10
CA ILE A 176 -10.56 -28.45 -19.56
C ILE A 176 -10.65 -29.59 -18.55
N GLU A 177 -10.22 -30.78 -18.95
CA GLU A 177 -10.01 -31.87 -18.02
C GLU A 177 -8.97 -31.44 -16.97
N PRO A 178 -9.23 -31.68 -15.67
CA PRO A 178 -8.21 -31.47 -14.65
C PRO A 178 -7.12 -32.52 -14.83
N VAL A 179 -5.92 -32.05 -15.23
CA VAL A 179 -4.70 -32.87 -15.18
C VAL A 179 -4.48 -33.22 -13.71
N GLY A 180 -4.78 -34.48 -13.38
CA GLY A 180 -4.39 -35.11 -12.13
C GLY A 180 -2.87 -35.18 -12.07
N VAL A 181 -2.28 -34.40 -11.16
CA VAL A 181 -0.97 -34.69 -10.60
C VAL A 181 -1.23 -35.08 -9.15
N GLU A 182 -1.53 -36.36 -8.96
CA GLU A 182 -1.30 -37.02 -7.69
C GLU A 182 0.21 -37.21 -7.56
N GLU A 183 0.86 -36.31 -6.82
CA GLU A 183 2.07 -36.68 -6.10
C GLU A 183 1.85 -36.35 -4.62
N ASP A 184 1.45 -37.38 -3.89
CA ASP A 184 1.53 -37.47 -2.44
C ASP A 184 2.99 -37.24 -2.00
N PHE A 185 3.35 -35.99 -1.74
CA PHE A 185 4.56 -35.69 -0.99
C PHE A 185 4.23 -35.76 0.51
N THR A 186 4.11 -36.99 1.00
CA THR A 186 4.06 -37.29 2.42
C THR A 186 5.44 -37.01 3.01
N VAL A 187 5.66 -35.79 3.51
CA VAL A 187 6.80 -35.51 4.38
C VAL A 187 6.40 -35.97 5.78
N GLU A 188 6.86 -37.17 6.14
CA GLU A 188 6.91 -37.59 7.53
C GLU A 188 7.89 -36.68 8.28
N PHE A 189 7.37 -35.62 8.89
CA PHE A 189 8.08 -34.87 9.92
C PHE A 189 7.89 -35.61 11.25
N SER A 190 8.67 -36.68 11.44
CA SER A 190 8.98 -37.19 12.77
C SER A 190 9.97 -36.21 13.41
N GLY A 191 9.43 -35.24 14.14
CA GLY A 191 10.19 -34.25 14.89
C GLY A 191 9.58 -34.09 16.28
N ASP A 192 9.78 -35.12 17.11
CA ASP A 192 9.70 -35.01 18.57
C ASP A 192 10.72 -33.97 19.03
N GLU A 193 10.25 -32.78 19.41
CA GLU A 193 10.99 -31.92 20.33
C GLU A 193 10.00 -31.32 21.34
N ASP A 194 9.65 -32.17 22.32
CA ASP A 194 9.47 -31.76 23.70
C ASP A 194 10.79 -31.17 24.19
N GLU A 195 10.93 -29.84 24.27
CA GLU A 195 11.72 -29.15 25.29
C GLU A 195 11.08 -27.76 25.47
N GLY A 196 10.50 -27.46 26.63
CA GLY A 196 11.27 -27.22 27.82
C GLY A 196 11.13 -25.74 28.17
N ASN A 197 10.05 -25.44 28.90
CA ASN A 197 9.84 -24.17 29.57
C ASN A 197 10.95 -23.99 30.62
N LEU A 198 12.05 -23.32 30.26
CA LEU A 198 13.10 -22.91 31.19
C LEU A 198 13.20 -21.40 31.23
N GLU A 199 12.65 -20.85 32.31
CA GLU A 199 12.97 -19.55 32.86
C GLU A 199 14.50 -19.36 32.89
N SER A 200 15.03 -18.59 31.95
CA SER A 200 16.41 -18.13 32.03
C SER A 200 16.42 -16.74 32.66
N GLN A 201 16.71 -16.72 33.96
CA GLN A 201 17.15 -15.55 34.70
C GLN A 201 18.34 -14.91 33.98
N VAL A 202 18.18 -13.64 33.61
CA VAL A 202 19.25 -12.85 33.01
C VAL A 202 20.13 -12.33 34.14
N ILE A 203 21.26 -12.99 34.37
CA ILE A 203 22.36 -12.45 35.19
C ILE A 203 23.20 -11.57 34.25
N TYR A 204 23.16 -10.26 34.47
CA TYR A 204 24.10 -9.34 33.84
C TYR A 204 25.41 -9.37 34.63
N GLU A 205 26.43 -10.03 34.09
CA GLU A 205 27.81 -9.81 34.56
C GLU A 205 28.36 -8.53 33.95
N GLU A 206 28.78 -7.63 34.83
CA GLU A 206 29.37 -6.33 34.56
C GLU A 206 30.82 -6.55 34.07
N ILE A 207 31.06 -6.48 32.76
CA ILE A 207 32.42 -6.53 32.21
C ILE A 207 33.10 -5.18 32.46
N ILE A 208 33.87 -5.09 33.54
CA ILE A 208 34.81 -4.00 33.80
C ILE A 208 36.04 -4.22 32.93
N ILE A 209 36.13 -3.50 31.80
CA ILE A 209 37.37 -3.41 31.02
C ILE A 209 38.25 -2.36 31.70
N LYS A 210 39.28 -2.81 32.44
CA LYS A 210 40.39 -1.95 32.82
C LYS A 210 41.24 -1.71 31.59
N SER A 211 41.29 -0.46 31.13
CA SER A 211 42.26 -0.01 30.14
C SER A 211 43.56 0.37 30.87
N ASP A 212 44.56 -0.48 30.78
CA ASP A 212 45.94 -0.08 31.06
C ASP A 212 46.44 0.67 29.82
N PHE A 213 46.63 1.98 29.97
CA PHE A 213 47.30 2.85 29.01
C PHE A 213 48.68 3.13 29.60
N ASP A 214 49.72 2.56 28.99
CA ASP A 214 51.12 3.01 29.13
C ASP A 214 51.34 4.33 28.35
#